data_AF-A0A818QMU7-F1
#
_entry.id   AF-A0A818QMU7-F1
#
_cell.length_a   1.000
_cell.length_b   1.000
_cell.length_c   1.000
_cell.angle_alpha   90.00
_cell.angle_beta   90.00
_cell.angle_gamma   90.00
#
_symmetry.space_group_name_H-M   'P 1'
#
loop_
_entity.id
_entity.type
_entity.pdbx_description
1 polymer ?
#
loop_
_entity_poly.entity_id
_entity_poly.type
_entity_poly.pdbx_seq_one_letter_code
_entity_poly.pdbx_strand_id
1 'polypeptide(L)'
;MLDRGFRNDMQSLAIICSQCSWTGILKNYQILRCELQHHYQSKQHQNSILNVIQDMILQLRDARMPCNQMDTDIPQTTTTIDNAFAFNQLSELEETISIFSNGTETLNEDIQRVNTNLLEHEDKLQRLIDNVSNLKLSVEEENFFYEGTIPNLEVLNQDLMSLEAKINDTQDVSYDGIFVWKISKVQEKMMDAQSERQPSIYSPPFYSSPIGYKMRLRLYLNGDGNARRTHISLFFVLMRSRNDPILKFPFNYKVTFCLYDQTPQQRHIIDSFRPDIRSSSFQRPRSDMNIASGIPKFFPLTLIQQEGNPYVRNDTIFIKVMIDFDNLPKTLLPFALSLNPGLPTHVQQHIIKQELDRRTSTVNCKEAPNNNYISQT
;
A
#
# COMPACT_ATOMS: atom_id res chain seq x y z
N MET A 1 -5.41 39.51 -8.46
CA MET A 1 -5.07 39.95 -7.09
C MET A 1 -4.94 41.46 -7.11
N LEU A 2 -5.94 42.19 -6.59
CA LEU A 2 -5.83 43.65 -6.43
C LEU A 2 -4.71 43.95 -5.42
N ASP A 3 -3.78 44.80 -5.85
CA ASP A 3 -2.52 45.15 -5.19
C ASP A 3 -2.74 45.56 -3.72
N ARG A 4 -1.88 45.06 -2.81
CA ARG A 4 -1.97 45.39 -1.38
C ARG A 4 -1.80 46.89 -1.14
N GLY A 5 -1.06 47.59 -2.01
CA GLY A 5 -0.94 49.05 -1.99
C GLY A 5 -2.29 49.76 -2.14
N PHE A 6 -3.07 49.40 -3.17
CA PHE A 6 -4.36 50.02 -3.45
C PHE A 6 -5.40 49.81 -2.32
N ARG A 7 -5.33 48.66 -1.62
CA ARG A 7 -6.17 48.38 -0.45
C ARG A 7 -5.82 49.23 0.76
N ASN A 8 -4.54 49.52 0.97
CA ASN A 8 -4.10 50.39 2.07
C ASN A 8 -4.43 51.87 1.79
N ASP A 9 -4.33 52.30 0.54
CA ASP A 9 -4.66 53.68 0.15
C ASP A 9 -6.16 53.97 0.32
N MET A 10 -7.04 53.05 -0.08
CA MET A 10 -8.49 53.19 0.17
C MET A 10 -8.83 53.24 1.67
N GLN A 11 -8.06 52.54 2.52
CA GLN A 11 -8.31 52.48 3.96
C GLN A 11 -7.99 53.78 4.72
N SER A 12 -7.42 54.77 4.04
CA SER A 12 -6.97 56.05 4.60
C SER A 12 -7.77 57.27 4.12
N LEU A 13 -8.79 57.07 3.27
CA LEU A 13 -9.65 58.14 2.77
C LEU A 13 -10.46 58.77 3.91
N ALA A 14 -10.23 60.07 4.12
CA ALA A 14 -10.99 60.87 5.07
C ALA A 14 -12.34 61.27 4.46
N ILE A 15 -13.42 61.03 5.20
CA ILE A 15 -14.78 61.47 4.87
C ILE A 15 -15.12 62.60 5.81
N ILE A 16 -15.52 63.74 5.26
CA ILE A 16 -15.84 64.95 6.01
C ILE A 16 -17.32 65.25 5.79
N CYS A 17 -18.03 65.57 6.87
CA CYS A 17 -19.41 66.00 6.77
C CYS A 17 -19.47 67.45 6.26
N SER A 18 -20.30 67.72 5.25
CA SER A 18 -20.44 69.08 4.71
C SER A 18 -21.23 70.03 5.61
N GLN A 19 -21.98 69.48 6.57
CA GLN A 19 -22.90 70.25 7.43
C GLN A 19 -22.36 70.46 8.85
N CYS A 20 -21.27 69.79 9.24
CA CYS A 20 -20.67 69.96 10.57
C CYS A 20 -19.20 69.47 10.57
N SER A 21 -18.46 69.76 11.63
CA SER A 21 -17.02 69.49 11.71
C SER A 21 -16.62 68.01 11.92
N TRP A 22 -17.49 67.06 11.59
CA TRP A 22 -17.20 65.64 11.78
C TRP A 22 -16.34 65.09 10.64
N THR A 23 -15.37 64.25 11.00
CA THR A 23 -14.46 63.57 10.07
C THR A 23 -14.32 62.08 10.44
N GLY A 24 -14.46 61.19 9.46
CA GLY A 24 -14.25 59.74 9.60
C GLY A 24 -13.19 59.21 8.63
N ILE A 25 -12.70 57.98 8.85
CA ILE A 25 -11.66 57.34 8.00
C ILE A 25 -12.18 55.99 7.52
N LEU A 26 -12.07 55.71 6.22
CA LEU A 26 -12.61 54.51 5.57
C LEU A 26 -11.82 53.21 5.88
N LYS A 27 -11.69 52.79 7.15
CA LYS A 27 -10.87 51.62 7.52
C LYS A 27 -11.54 50.25 7.27
N ASN A 28 -12.78 50.09 7.72
CA ASN A 28 -13.59 48.89 7.55
C ASN A 28 -15.03 49.33 7.24
N TYR A 29 -15.59 48.85 6.13
CA TYR A 29 -16.92 49.26 5.64
C TYR A 29 -18.01 49.12 6.70
N GLN A 30 -17.99 48.05 7.51
CA GLN A 30 -18.99 47.82 8.55
C GLN A 30 -18.84 48.80 9.72
N ILE A 31 -17.59 49.09 10.14
CA ILE A 31 -17.30 50.02 11.24
C ILE A 31 -17.64 51.45 10.82
N LEU A 32 -17.21 51.87 9.63
CA LEU A 32 -17.51 53.19 9.10
C LEU A 32 -19.02 53.40 8.94
N ARG A 33 -19.76 52.37 8.51
CA ARG A 33 -21.23 52.44 8.42
C ARG A 33 -21.86 52.72 9.78
N CYS A 34 -21.41 52.03 10.84
CA CYS A 34 -21.88 52.28 12.20
C CYS A 34 -21.50 53.68 12.69
N GLU A 35 -20.27 54.14 12.44
CA GLU A 35 -19.80 55.48 12.82
C GLU A 35 -20.57 56.60 12.10
N LEU A 36 -20.81 56.44 10.79
CA LEU A 36 -21.65 57.36 10.00
C LEU A 36 -23.09 57.38 10.52
N GLN A 37 -23.67 56.23 10.82
CA GLN A 37 -25.02 56.16 11.36
C GLN A 37 -25.14 56.88 12.71
N HIS A 38 -24.20 56.64 13.63
CA HIS A 38 -24.15 57.36 14.91
C HIS A 38 -23.91 58.86 14.72
N HIS A 39 -23.11 59.24 13.72
CA HIS A 39 -22.85 60.64 13.39
C HIS A 39 -24.12 61.37 12.93
N TYR A 40 -24.85 60.83 11.94
CA TYR A 40 -26.08 61.43 11.42
C TYR A 40 -27.21 61.49 12.46
N GLN A 41 -27.20 60.58 13.43
CA GLN A 41 -28.12 60.57 14.57
C GLN A 41 -27.67 61.46 15.74
N SER A 42 -26.46 62.03 15.69
CA SER A 42 -25.95 62.88 16.76
C SER A 42 -26.70 64.21 16.83
N LYS A 43 -26.95 64.71 18.06
CA LYS A 43 -27.60 66.02 18.27
C LYS A 43 -26.88 67.17 17.58
N GLN A 44 -25.56 67.09 17.47
CA GLN A 44 -24.74 68.11 16.81
C GLN A 44 -25.03 68.19 15.31
N HIS A 45 -25.14 67.03 14.65
CA HIS A 45 -25.47 66.97 13.22
C HIS A 45 -26.92 67.35 12.95
N GLN A 46 -27.86 66.85 13.75
CA GLN A 46 -29.28 67.19 13.70
C GLN A 46 -29.50 68.71 13.87
N ASN A 47 -28.86 69.33 14.86
CA ASN A 47 -28.94 70.78 15.07
C ASN A 47 -28.30 71.58 13.93
N SER A 48 -27.22 71.06 13.31
CA SER A 48 -26.59 71.74 12.18
C SER A 48 -27.49 71.73 10.94
N ILE A 49 -28.18 70.61 10.68
CA ILE A 49 -29.20 70.54 9.62
C ILE A 49 -30.36 71.49 9.92
N LEU A 50 -30.87 71.52 11.15
CA LEU A 50 -31.95 72.43 11.53
C LEU A 50 -31.55 73.90 11.37
N ASN A 51 -30.31 74.26 11.71
CA ASN A 51 -29.80 75.61 11.50
C ASN A 51 -29.75 75.98 10.02
N VAL A 52 -29.34 75.07 9.13
CA VAL A 52 -29.33 75.30 7.68
C VAL A 52 -30.75 75.48 7.14
N ILE A 53 -31.69 74.66 7.60
CA ILE A 53 -33.11 74.79 7.24
C ILE A 53 -33.65 76.14 7.74
N GLN A 54 -33.30 76.55 8.96
CA GLN A 54 -33.73 77.81 9.54
C GLN A 54 -33.11 79.03 8.85
N ASP A 55 -31.85 78.94 8.40
CA ASP A 55 -31.19 79.96 7.58
C ASP A 55 -31.83 80.07 6.20
N MET A 56 -32.21 78.95 5.57
CA MET A 56 -32.96 78.97 4.31
C MET A 56 -34.34 79.63 4.49
N ILE A 57 -35.03 79.36 5.61
CA ILE A 57 -36.30 80.02 5.95
C ILE A 57 -36.10 81.53 6.19
N LEU A 58 -34.99 81.94 6.81
CA LEU A 58 -34.65 83.34 7.04
C LEU A 58 -34.26 84.07 5.75
N GLN A 59 -33.51 83.44 4.84
CA GLN A 59 -33.18 84.01 3.52
C GLN A 59 -34.43 84.22 2.66
N LEU A 60 -35.41 83.33 2.75
CA LEU A 60 -36.72 83.49 2.12
C LEU A 60 -37.55 84.64 2.76
N ARG A 61 -37.29 84.96 4.03
CA ARG A 61 -37.93 86.07 4.76
C ARG A 61 -37.25 87.43 4.50
N ASP A 62 -35.93 87.47 4.39
CA ASP A 62 -35.14 88.71 4.20
C ASP A 62 -35.15 89.26 2.76
N ALA A 63 -35.56 88.44 1.77
CA ALA A 63 -35.91 88.94 0.43
C ALA A 63 -37.15 89.88 0.41
N ARG A 64 -37.72 90.22 1.57
CA ARG A 64 -39.07 90.83 1.73
C ARG A 64 -39.11 92.16 2.48
N MET A 65 -38.15 93.11 2.34
CA MET A 65 -38.31 94.62 2.46
C MET A 65 -36.99 95.39 2.75
N PRO A 66 -36.85 96.73 2.50
CA PRO A 66 -37.80 97.72 1.94
C PRO A 66 -37.20 98.76 0.93
N CYS A 67 -38.05 99.56 0.27
CA CYS A 67 -37.80 101.02 0.15
C CYS A 67 -39.05 101.83 -0.26
N ASN A 68 -39.61 102.62 0.66
CA ASN A 68 -39.51 104.09 0.60
C ASN A 68 -40.36 104.79 1.67
N GLN A 69 -39.81 105.89 2.17
CA GLN A 69 -40.38 106.83 3.12
C GLN A 69 -41.37 107.81 2.46
N MET A 70 -42.25 108.34 3.33
CA MET A 70 -42.99 109.61 3.30
C MET A 70 -44.30 109.74 2.51
N ASP A 71 -45.33 109.89 3.35
CA ASP A 71 -46.55 110.69 3.28
C ASP A 71 -47.81 110.24 2.50
N THR A 72 -48.82 109.99 3.35
CA THR A 72 -50.28 110.17 3.23
C THR A 72 -51.12 109.17 2.41
N ASP A 73 -52.09 108.63 3.15
CA ASP A 73 -53.36 107.99 2.79
C ASP A 73 -53.37 106.57 2.18
N ILE A 74 -53.94 105.67 2.99
CA ILE A 74 -54.15 104.24 2.78
C ILE A 74 -55.30 104.04 1.75
N PRO A 75 -55.23 103.01 0.90
CA PRO A 75 -56.12 101.86 1.13
C PRO A 75 -55.40 100.51 1.08
N GLN A 76 -55.76 99.67 2.05
CA GLN A 76 -55.40 98.26 2.21
C GLN A 76 -55.81 97.46 0.95
N THR A 77 -54.87 96.87 0.21
CA THR A 77 -55.10 95.72 -0.69
C THR A 77 -53.77 95.27 -1.32
N THR A 78 -53.04 94.35 -0.68
CA THR A 78 -51.98 93.54 -1.36
C THR A 78 -51.42 92.37 -0.52
N THR A 79 -51.75 92.23 0.77
CA THR A 79 -51.13 91.22 1.65
C THR A 79 -51.71 89.80 1.58
N THR A 80 -52.75 89.54 0.79
CA THR A 80 -53.46 88.25 0.78
C THR A 80 -53.02 87.26 -0.31
N ILE A 81 -52.49 87.72 -1.45
CA ILE A 81 -52.14 86.82 -2.58
C ILE A 81 -50.77 86.15 -2.38
N ASP A 82 -49.77 86.89 -1.88
CA ASP A 82 -48.42 86.35 -1.62
C ASP A 82 -48.41 85.33 -0.47
N ASN A 83 -49.30 85.48 0.51
CA ASN A 83 -49.42 84.54 1.62
C ASN A 83 -50.08 83.23 1.18
N ALA A 84 -51.00 83.23 0.21
CA ALA A 84 -51.61 82.01 -0.31
C ALA A 84 -50.63 81.16 -1.15
N PHE A 85 -49.77 81.80 -1.95
CA PHE A 85 -48.74 81.12 -2.75
C PHE A 85 -47.65 80.49 -1.87
N ALA A 86 -47.22 81.20 -0.82
CA ALA A 86 -46.27 80.69 0.16
C ALA A 86 -46.86 79.55 1.02
N PHE A 87 -48.16 79.62 1.35
CA PHE A 87 -48.86 78.55 2.09
C PHE A 87 -48.99 77.27 1.27
N ASN A 88 -49.23 77.37 -0.04
CA ASN A 88 -49.27 76.21 -0.94
C ASN A 88 -47.89 75.52 -1.08
N GLN A 89 -46.80 76.27 -1.23
CA GLN A 89 -45.45 75.68 -1.29
C GLN A 89 -45.02 75.03 0.04
N LEU A 90 -45.40 75.61 1.18
CA LEU A 90 -45.16 75.02 2.49
C LEU A 90 -45.96 73.73 2.67
N SER A 91 -47.21 73.68 2.20
CA SER A 91 -48.05 72.48 2.22
C SER A 91 -47.49 71.36 1.35
N GLU A 92 -46.99 71.66 0.14
CA GLU A 92 -46.33 70.67 -0.74
C GLU A 92 -45.04 70.13 -0.12
N LEU A 93 -44.29 70.98 0.58
CA LEU A 93 -43.07 70.59 1.28
C LEU A 93 -43.36 69.69 2.49
N GLU A 94 -44.42 69.98 3.27
CA GLU A 94 -44.87 69.14 4.37
C GLU A 94 -45.32 67.75 3.88
N GLU A 95 -46.04 67.68 2.76
CA GLU A 95 -46.45 66.41 2.14
C GLU A 95 -45.24 65.61 1.65
N THR A 96 -44.28 66.28 1.02
CA THR A 96 -43.02 65.67 0.58
C THR A 96 -42.22 65.12 1.77
N ILE A 97 -42.10 65.89 2.86
CA ILE A 97 -41.44 65.46 4.11
C ILE A 97 -42.18 64.27 4.72
N SER A 98 -43.52 64.24 4.68
CA SER A 98 -44.32 63.12 5.17
C SER A 98 -44.06 61.83 4.38
N ILE A 99 -44.02 61.92 3.04
CA ILE A 99 -43.69 60.79 2.17
C ILE A 99 -42.28 60.27 2.46
N PHE A 100 -41.30 61.17 2.60
CA PHE A 100 -39.94 60.79 2.95
C PHE A 100 -39.86 60.15 4.33
N SER A 101 -40.57 60.68 5.33
CA SER A 101 -40.63 60.11 6.68
C SER A 101 -41.15 58.67 6.65
N ASN A 102 -42.27 58.42 5.97
CA ASN A 102 -42.85 57.07 5.82
C ASN A 102 -41.91 56.13 5.02
N GLY A 103 -41.23 56.66 4.01
CA GLY A 103 -40.21 55.93 3.26
C GLY A 103 -39.00 55.54 4.12
N THR A 104 -38.57 56.43 5.02
CA THR A 104 -37.46 56.11 5.95
C THR A 104 -37.84 55.11 7.02
N GLU A 105 -39.09 55.12 7.48
CA GLU A 105 -39.61 54.18 8.47
C GLU A 105 -39.70 52.75 7.89
N THR A 106 -40.29 52.62 6.70
CA THR A 106 -40.36 51.34 5.98
C THR A 106 -38.97 50.78 5.65
N LEU A 107 -38.03 51.62 5.22
CA LEU A 107 -36.64 51.22 5.02
C LEU A 107 -35.96 50.76 6.33
N ASN A 108 -36.27 51.40 7.45
CA ASN A 108 -35.73 51.01 8.74
C ASN A 108 -36.26 49.64 9.18
N GLU A 109 -37.55 49.36 8.97
CA GLU A 109 -38.13 48.03 9.20
C GLU A 109 -37.47 46.96 8.32
N ASP A 110 -37.25 47.26 7.04
CA ASP A 110 -36.55 46.36 6.13
C ASP A 110 -35.10 46.08 6.57
N ILE A 111 -34.38 47.09 7.05
CA ILE A 111 -33.03 46.93 7.60
C ILE A 111 -33.04 46.03 8.83
N GLN A 112 -33.99 46.21 9.75
CA GLN A 112 -34.11 45.37 10.93
C GLN A 112 -34.39 43.91 10.53
N ARG A 113 -35.32 43.69 9.59
CA ARG A 113 -35.66 42.35 9.07
C ARG A 113 -34.47 41.66 8.39
N VAL A 114 -33.69 42.40 7.59
CA VAL A 114 -32.48 41.85 6.96
C VAL A 114 -31.42 41.51 8.01
N ASN A 115 -31.24 42.35 9.02
CA ASN A 115 -30.31 42.07 10.12
C ASN A 115 -30.70 40.81 10.90
N THR A 116 -31.98 40.60 11.21
CA THR A 116 -32.43 39.37 11.90
C THR A 116 -32.18 38.13 11.05
N ASN A 117 -32.49 38.18 9.75
CA ASN A 117 -32.23 37.07 8.83
C ASN A 117 -30.72 36.77 8.70
N LEU A 118 -29.88 37.80 8.68
CA LEU A 118 -28.43 37.65 8.61
C LEU A 118 -27.89 36.91 9.85
N LEU A 119 -28.34 37.30 11.05
CA LEU A 119 -27.97 36.64 12.30
C LEU A 119 -28.41 35.16 12.32
N GLU A 120 -29.61 34.85 11.85
CA GLU A 120 -30.07 33.45 11.73
C GLU A 120 -29.22 32.63 10.75
N HIS A 121 -28.80 33.25 9.64
CA HIS A 121 -27.94 32.59 8.66
C HIS A 121 -26.52 32.38 9.18
N GLU A 122 -25.97 33.33 9.95
CA GLU A 122 -24.69 33.17 10.62
C GLU A 122 -24.71 32.00 11.60
N ASP A 123 -25.77 31.85 12.39
CA ASP A 123 -25.93 30.72 13.31
C ASP A 123 -26.07 29.38 12.55
N LYS A 124 -26.85 29.33 11.47
CA LYS A 124 -26.94 28.13 10.60
C LYS A 124 -25.59 27.76 10.00
N LEU A 125 -24.80 28.74 9.55
CA LEU A 125 -23.46 28.53 9.02
C LEU A 125 -22.53 27.96 10.10
N GLN A 126 -22.60 28.49 11.33
CA GLN A 126 -21.79 27.98 12.43
C GLN A 126 -22.13 26.51 12.75
N ARG A 127 -23.41 26.16 12.82
CA ARG A 127 -23.83 24.76 13.01
C ARG A 127 -23.35 23.84 11.89
N LEU A 128 -23.38 24.31 10.64
CA LEU A 128 -22.86 23.54 9.50
C LEU A 128 -21.35 23.33 9.59
N ILE A 129 -20.59 24.34 10.01
CA ILE A 129 -19.14 24.25 10.23
C ILE A 129 -18.83 23.20 11.31
N ASP A 130 -19.58 23.21 12.41
CA ASP A 130 -19.40 22.25 13.51
C ASP A 130 -19.72 20.83 13.04
N ASN A 131 -20.81 20.64 12.30
CA ASN A 131 -21.19 19.34 11.71
C ASN A 131 -20.12 18.81 10.75
N VAL A 132 -19.59 19.66 9.86
CA VAL A 132 -18.52 19.28 8.92
C VAL A 132 -17.25 18.91 9.69
N SER A 133 -16.93 19.63 10.76
CA SER A 133 -15.76 19.33 11.61
C SER A 133 -15.89 17.97 12.30
N ASN A 134 -17.08 17.67 12.86
CA ASN A 134 -17.35 16.38 13.49
C ASN A 134 -17.32 15.22 12.48
N LEU A 135 -17.92 15.40 11.30
CA LEU A 135 -17.87 14.40 10.23
C LEU A 135 -16.43 14.16 9.77
N LYS A 136 -15.62 15.22 9.67
CA LYS A 136 -14.21 15.10 9.30
C LYS A 136 -13.43 14.26 10.32
N LEU A 137 -13.60 14.51 11.61
CA LEU A 137 -12.97 13.72 12.67
C LEU A 137 -13.40 12.24 12.60
N SER A 138 -14.70 11.99 12.42
CA SER A 138 -15.22 10.62 12.29
C SER A 138 -14.62 9.88 11.09
N VAL A 139 -14.46 10.55 9.95
CA VAL A 139 -13.84 9.97 8.76
C VAL A 139 -12.35 9.72 8.96
N GLU A 140 -11.65 10.61 9.66
CA GLU A 140 -10.23 10.45 10.00
C GLU A 140 -10.00 9.26 10.94
N GLU A 141 -10.88 9.07 11.94
CA GLU A 141 -10.85 7.91 12.84
C GLU A 141 -11.10 6.59 12.10
N GLU A 142 -12.11 6.55 11.22
CA GLU A 142 -12.36 5.37 10.37
C GLU A 142 -11.18 5.07 9.44
N ASN A 143 -10.63 6.09 8.78
CA ASN A 143 -9.46 5.93 7.90
C ASN A 143 -8.25 5.40 8.66
N PHE A 144 -7.99 5.91 9.87
CA PHE A 144 -6.92 5.41 10.74
C PHE A 144 -7.11 3.92 11.07
N PHE A 145 -8.36 3.51 11.35
CA PHE A 145 -8.67 2.10 11.56
C PHE A 145 -8.41 1.25 10.30
N TYR A 146 -8.91 1.70 9.13
CA TYR A 146 -8.68 0.98 7.87
C TYR A 146 -7.20 0.86 7.53
N GLU A 147 -6.42 1.95 7.66
CA GLU A 147 -4.97 1.94 7.46
C GLU A 147 -4.27 0.94 8.40
N GLY A 148 -4.72 0.85 9.65
CA GLY A 148 -4.23 -0.15 10.60
C GLY A 148 -4.53 -1.61 10.23
N THR A 149 -5.57 -1.86 9.43
CA THR A 149 -5.91 -3.22 8.98
C THR A 149 -5.14 -3.69 7.75
N ILE A 150 -4.62 -2.78 6.92
CA ILE A 150 -3.89 -3.10 5.68
C ILE A 150 -2.69 -4.04 5.95
N PRO A 151 -1.80 -3.76 6.92
CA PRO A 151 -0.67 -4.64 7.21
C PRO A 151 -1.12 -6.05 7.62
N ASN A 152 -2.23 -6.18 8.36
CA ASN A 152 -2.75 -7.48 8.77
C ASN A 152 -3.24 -8.29 7.57
N LEU A 153 -3.88 -7.63 6.59
CA LEU A 153 -4.29 -8.26 5.33
C LEU A 153 -3.09 -8.69 4.49
N GLU A 154 -2.03 -7.89 4.44
CA GLU A 154 -0.78 -8.24 3.75
C GLU A 154 -0.11 -9.47 4.36
N VAL A 155 0.02 -9.51 5.69
CA VAL A 155 0.55 -10.67 6.42
C VAL A 155 -0.32 -11.90 6.18
N LEU A 156 -1.65 -11.77 6.28
CA LEU A 156 -2.57 -12.88 6.02
C LEU A 156 -2.45 -13.39 4.59
N ASN A 157 -2.33 -12.50 3.60
CA ASN A 157 -2.14 -12.88 2.21
C ASN A 157 -0.81 -13.61 2.01
N GLN A 158 0.27 -13.16 2.66
CA GLN A 158 1.56 -13.83 2.65
C GLN A 158 1.49 -15.24 3.27
N ASP A 159 0.77 -15.39 4.38
CA ASP A 159 0.54 -16.69 5.02
C ASP A 159 -0.29 -17.63 4.15
N LEU A 160 -1.32 -17.12 3.47
CA LEU A 160 -2.10 -17.88 2.50
C LEU A 160 -1.23 -18.38 1.36
N MET A 161 -0.41 -17.53 0.75
CA MET A 161 0.53 -17.95 -0.30
C MET A 161 1.52 -19.02 0.19
N SER A 162 2.00 -18.89 1.44
CA SER A 162 2.90 -19.87 2.08
C SER A 162 2.19 -21.21 2.32
N LEU A 163 0.94 -21.19 2.76
CA LEU A 163 0.11 -22.38 2.97
C LEU A 163 -0.22 -23.06 1.65
N GLU A 164 -0.62 -22.31 0.63
CA GLU A 164 -0.85 -22.83 -0.73
C GLU A 164 0.40 -23.51 -1.29
N ALA A 165 1.58 -22.89 -1.13
CA ALA A 165 2.84 -23.51 -1.52
C ALA A 165 3.09 -24.84 -0.78
N LYS A 166 2.84 -24.89 0.53
CA LYS A 166 2.97 -26.13 1.33
C LYS A 166 1.98 -27.22 0.90
N ILE A 167 0.73 -26.84 0.60
CA ILE A 167 -0.30 -27.77 0.14
C ILE A 167 0.10 -28.37 -1.21
N ASN A 168 0.50 -27.52 -2.16
CA ASN A 168 0.98 -27.94 -3.47
C ASN A 168 2.22 -28.85 -3.36
N ASP A 169 3.15 -28.53 -2.45
CA ASP A 169 4.31 -29.37 -2.15
C ASP A 169 3.93 -30.74 -1.57
N THR A 170 2.75 -30.89 -0.97
CA THR A 170 2.28 -32.12 -0.31
C THR A 170 1.40 -32.99 -1.24
N GLN A 171 0.71 -32.39 -2.20
CA GLN A 171 -0.28 -33.06 -3.04
C GLN A 171 0.33 -34.09 -4.00
N ASP A 172 1.56 -33.86 -4.47
CA ASP A 172 2.24 -34.71 -5.47
C ASP A 172 3.48 -35.45 -4.90
N VAL A 173 3.52 -35.67 -3.58
CA VAL A 173 4.71 -36.26 -2.94
C VAL A 173 4.81 -37.76 -3.21
N SER A 174 5.95 -38.16 -3.78
CA SER A 174 6.34 -39.56 -3.87
C SER A 174 7.41 -39.92 -2.82
N TYR A 175 7.39 -41.17 -2.37
CA TYR A 175 8.30 -41.73 -1.36
C TYR A 175 8.99 -43.01 -1.81
N ASP A 176 9.14 -43.23 -3.11
CA ASP A 176 9.78 -44.45 -3.63
C ASP A 176 10.94 -44.16 -4.60
N GLY A 177 11.41 -42.90 -4.63
CA GLY A 177 12.44 -42.42 -5.55
C GLY A 177 11.96 -42.29 -7.00
N ILE A 178 10.65 -42.42 -7.27
CA ILE A 178 10.05 -42.19 -8.58
C ILE A 178 9.12 -41.00 -8.48
N PHE A 179 9.27 -40.01 -9.35
CA PHE A 179 8.42 -38.83 -9.34
C PHE A 179 8.06 -38.42 -10.77
N VAL A 180 6.79 -38.04 -10.97
CA VAL A 180 6.28 -37.55 -12.26
C VAL A 180 5.83 -36.10 -12.07
N TRP A 181 6.52 -35.20 -12.75
CA TRP A 181 6.23 -33.78 -12.75
C TRP A 181 5.33 -33.41 -13.92
N LYS A 182 4.10 -32.98 -13.61
CA LYS A 182 3.22 -32.33 -14.56
C LYS A 182 3.50 -30.83 -14.59
N ILE A 183 3.83 -30.31 -15.77
CA ILE A 183 4.09 -28.88 -15.99
C ILE A 183 3.02 -28.36 -16.94
N SER A 184 2.00 -27.69 -16.39
CA SER A 184 0.98 -26.99 -17.18
C SER A 184 1.45 -25.58 -17.57
N LYS A 185 0.72 -24.89 -18.46
CA LYS A 185 1.02 -23.51 -18.87
C LYS A 185 2.42 -23.38 -19.46
N VAL A 186 2.79 -24.30 -20.34
CA VAL A 186 4.14 -24.42 -20.91
C VAL A 186 4.45 -23.21 -21.78
N GLN A 187 3.50 -22.74 -22.59
CA GLN A 187 3.71 -21.57 -23.45
C GLN A 187 4.09 -20.32 -22.63
N GLU A 188 3.33 -20.03 -21.57
CA GLU A 188 3.62 -18.91 -20.66
C GLU A 188 5.02 -19.05 -20.03
N LYS A 189 5.32 -20.22 -19.47
CA LYS A 189 6.63 -20.49 -18.85
C LYS A 189 7.80 -20.43 -19.85
N MET A 190 7.57 -20.79 -21.10
CA MET A 190 8.57 -20.64 -22.17
C MET A 190 8.82 -19.16 -22.49
N MET A 191 7.77 -18.34 -22.58
CA MET A 191 7.91 -16.90 -22.76
C MET A 191 8.67 -16.25 -21.59
N ASP A 192 8.43 -16.72 -20.37
CA ASP A 192 9.14 -16.25 -19.17
C ASP A 192 10.61 -16.62 -19.14
N ALA A 193 10.92 -17.83 -19.59
CA ALA A 193 12.30 -18.28 -19.73
C ALA A 193 13.03 -17.56 -20.88
N GLN A 194 12.32 -17.14 -21.93
CA GLN A 194 12.88 -16.38 -23.05
C GLN A 194 13.11 -14.91 -22.70
N SER A 195 12.17 -14.28 -21.98
CA SER A 195 12.28 -12.91 -21.49
C SER A 195 13.18 -12.77 -20.26
N GLU A 196 13.68 -13.88 -19.72
CA GLU A 196 14.51 -13.96 -18.51
C GLU A 196 13.80 -13.50 -17.22
N ARG A 197 12.47 -13.29 -17.29
CA ARG A 197 11.61 -13.01 -16.13
C ARG A 197 11.66 -14.15 -15.11
N GLN A 198 11.57 -15.38 -15.60
CA GLN A 198 11.71 -16.59 -14.79
C GLN A 198 12.52 -17.64 -15.56
N PRO A 199 13.86 -17.65 -15.43
CA PRO A 199 14.73 -18.48 -16.26
C PRO A 199 14.62 -19.99 -15.96
N SER A 200 14.17 -20.35 -14.77
CA SER A 200 14.01 -21.74 -14.34
C SER A 200 12.83 -21.92 -13.42
N ILE A 201 12.24 -23.11 -13.45
CA ILE A 201 11.18 -23.55 -12.55
C ILE A 201 11.63 -24.76 -11.72
N TYR A 202 11.02 -24.97 -10.56
CA TYR A 202 11.29 -26.11 -9.69
C TYR A 202 10.07 -27.02 -9.60
N SER A 203 10.32 -28.32 -9.47
CA SER A 203 9.26 -29.27 -9.13
C SER A 203 8.94 -29.22 -7.63
N PRO A 204 7.75 -29.72 -7.24
CA PRO A 204 7.52 -30.17 -5.88
C PRO A 204 8.62 -31.15 -5.41
N PRO A 205 8.89 -31.21 -4.10
CA PRO A 205 9.84 -32.16 -3.54
C PRO A 205 9.30 -33.60 -3.58
N PHE A 206 10.20 -34.55 -3.81
CA PHE A 206 9.93 -35.98 -3.71
C PHE A 206 11.02 -36.67 -2.90
N TYR A 207 10.76 -37.90 -2.48
CA TYR A 207 11.60 -38.62 -1.53
C TYR A 207 11.95 -40.01 -2.03
N SER A 208 13.10 -40.50 -1.57
CA SER A 208 13.54 -41.88 -1.82
C SER A 208 12.80 -42.90 -0.94
N SER A 209 12.40 -42.49 0.26
CA SER A 209 11.57 -43.22 1.22
C SER A 209 10.97 -42.22 2.22
N PRO A 210 10.00 -42.59 3.08
CA PRO A 210 9.46 -41.69 4.12
C PRO A 210 10.51 -41.09 5.07
N ILE A 211 11.66 -41.76 5.22
CA ILE A 211 12.80 -41.30 6.04
C ILE A 211 14.06 -41.07 5.20
N GLY A 212 13.93 -41.03 3.87
CA GLY A 212 15.04 -41.01 2.93
C GLY A 212 15.48 -39.60 2.53
N TYR A 213 16.29 -39.53 1.48
CA TYR A 213 16.70 -38.28 0.82
C TYR A 213 15.48 -37.50 0.34
N LYS A 214 15.49 -36.18 0.57
CA LYS A 214 14.57 -35.21 -0.03
C LYS A 214 15.22 -34.63 -1.30
N MET A 215 14.48 -34.60 -2.39
CA MET A 215 14.99 -34.28 -3.72
C MET A 215 13.97 -33.45 -4.49
N ARG A 216 14.41 -32.71 -5.51
CA ARG A 216 13.52 -32.06 -6.48
C ARG A 216 14.21 -31.87 -7.82
N LEU A 217 13.46 -31.42 -8.81
CA LEU A 217 13.96 -31.08 -10.14
C LEU A 217 14.03 -29.57 -10.34
N ARG A 218 14.97 -29.14 -11.17
CA ARG A 218 15.08 -27.77 -11.70
C ARG A 218 15.11 -27.83 -13.21
N LEU A 219 14.20 -27.13 -13.87
CA LEU A 219 14.05 -27.13 -15.32
C LEU A 219 14.27 -25.72 -15.88
N TYR A 220 15.07 -25.64 -16.94
CA TYR A 220 15.27 -24.44 -17.74
C TYR A 220 14.70 -24.71 -19.13
N LEU A 221 13.51 -24.15 -19.40
CA LEU A 221 12.82 -24.31 -20.67
C LEU A 221 13.56 -23.65 -21.84
N ASN A 222 14.37 -22.62 -21.56
CA ASN A 222 15.22 -21.93 -22.55
C ASN A 222 16.71 -22.26 -22.38
N GLY A 223 17.02 -23.36 -21.68
CA GLY A 223 18.37 -23.85 -21.45
C GLY A 223 19.21 -23.06 -20.45
N ASP A 224 20.29 -23.68 -19.98
CA ASP A 224 21.24 -23.11 -19.03
C ASP A 224 22.69 -23.25 -19.52
N GLY A 225 23.56 -22.33 -19.09
CA GLY A 225 24.99 -22.34 -19.43
C GLY A 225 25.27 -22.45 -20.93
N ASN A 226 26.06 -23.44 -21.33
CA ASN A 226 26.44 -23.69 -22.74
C ASN A 226 25.30 -24.28 -23.60
N ALA A 227 24.14 -24.58 -23.00
CA ALA A 227 22.97 -25.11 -23.68
C ALA A 227 21.83 -24.07 -23.80
N ARG A 228 22.06 -22.86 -23.26
CA ARG A 228 21.13 -21.73 -23.32
C ARG A 228 20.67 -21.44 -24.76
N ARG A 229 19.37 -21.21 -24.93
CA ARG A 229 18.66 -20.95 -26.22
C ARG A 229 18.78 -22.05 -27.28
N THR A 230 19.35 -23.21 -26.95
CA THR A 230 19.51 -24.32 -27.91
C THR A 230 18.83 -25.60 -27.43
N HIS A 231 18.79 -25.84 -26.13
CA HIS A 231 18.20 -27.02 -25.51
C HIS A 231 17.37 -26.62 -24.29
N ILE A 232 16.50 -27.53 -23.88
CA ILE A 232 15.96 -27.59 -22.53
C ILE A 232 17.01 -28.24 -21.64
N SER A 233 17.25 -27.64 -20.47
CA SER A 233 18.19 -28.18 -19.47
C SER A 233 17.42 -28.69 -18.25
N LEU A 234 17.72 -29.91 -17.81
CA LEU A 234 17.05 -30.55 -16.69
C LEU A 234 18.06 -30.99 -15.64
N PHE A 235 17.83 -30.57 -14.40
CA PHE A 235 18.74 -30.82 -13.28
C PHE A 235 18.02 -31.47 -12.10
N PHE A 236 18.76 -32.33 -11.42
CA PHE A 236 18.43 -32.89 -10.13
C PHE A 236 18.99 -32.00 -9.02
N VAL A 237 18.21 -31.87 -7.94
CA VAL A 237 18.59 -31.10 -6.76
C VAL A 237 18.39 -31.97 -5.53
N LEU A 238 19.49 -32.18 -4.80
CA LEU A 238 19.45 -32.78 -3.48
C LEU A 238 19.10 -31.70 -2.44
N MET A 239 18.09 -31.96 -1.61
CA MET A 239 17.59 -31.02 -0.60
C MET A 239 17.89 -31.52 0.81
N ARG A 240 17.98 -30.59 1.75
CA ARG A 240 18.11 -30.92 3.17
C ARG A 240 16.85 -31.59 3.70
N SER A 241 17.02 -32.72 4.39
CA SER A 241 15.97 -33.47 5.06
C SER A 241 16.24 -33.56 6.56
N ARG A 242 15.18 -33.76 7.36
CA ARG A 242 15.30 -34.01 8.81
C ARG A 242 16.11 -35.28 9.10
N ASN A 243 16.05 -36.24 8.18
CA ASN A 243 16.68 -37.55 8.32
C ASN A 243 18.10 -37.62 7.72
N ASP A 244 18.65 -36.52 7.18
CA ASP A 244 20.02 -36.50 6.66
C ASP A 244 21.11 -37.05 7.61
N PRO A 245 21.06 -36.87 8.96
CA PRO A 245 22.06 -37.44 9.86
C PRO A 245 22.19 -38.96 9.81
N ILE A 246 21.11 -39.66 9.43
CA ILE A 246 21.07 -41.13 9.38
C ILE A 246 21.25 -41.67 7.96
N LEU A 247 21.41 -40.82 6.94
CA LEU A 247 21.55 -41.26 5.55
C LEU A 247 23.01 -41.32 5.12
N LYS A 248 23.31 -42.22 4.17
CA LYS A 248 24.65 -42.33 3.58
C LYS A 248 24.95 -41.11 2.68
N PHE A 249 26.13 -40.52 2.84
CA PHE A 249 26.63 -39.49 1.92
C PHE A 249 28.09 -39.79 1.52
N PRO A 250 28.55 -39.33 0.34
CA PRO A 250 27.79 -38.57 -0.67
C PRO A 250 26.72 -39.41 -1.38
N PHE A 251 25.68 -38.74 -1.90
CA PHE A 251 24.63 -39.37 -2.70
C PHE A 251 25.24 -39.95 -3.98
N ASN A 252 25.06 -41.26 -4.20
CA ASN A 252 25.72 -41.99 -5.29
C ASN A 252 24.77 -42.96 -6.02
N TYR A 253 23.51 -42.58 -6.17
CA TYR A 253 22.50 -43.38 -6.86
C TYR A 253 22.28 -42.85 -8.28
N LYS A 254 22.12 -43.75 -9.26
CA LYS A 254 21.91 -43.34 -10.66
C LYS A 254 20.57 -42.60 -10.78
N VAL A 255 20.59 -41.45 -11.44
CA VAL A 255 19.41 -40.63 -11.69
C VAL A 255 19.03 -40.76 -13.15
N THR A 256 17.78 -41.13 -13.43
CA THR A 256 17.25 -41.26 -14.80
C THR A 256 16.08 -40.31 -14.99
N PHE A 257 16.13 -39.50 -16.04
CA PHE A 257 15.06 -38.63 -16.47
C PHE A 257 14.33 -39.23 -17.67
N CYS A 258 13.05 -38.92 -17.80
CA CYS A 258 12.21 -39.32 -18.91
C CYS A 258 11.25 -38.18 -19.25
N LEU A 259 11.34 -37.64 -20.47
CA LEU A 259 10.35 -36.73 -21.03
C LEU A 259 9.32 -37.55 -21.81
N TYR A 260 8.07 -37.46 -21.40
CA TYR A 260 6.99 -38.24 -21.99
C TYR A 260 6.58 -37.70 -23.36
N ASP A 261 6.70 -38.57 -24.37
CA ASP A 261 5.87 -38.54 -25.57
C ASP A 261 4.41 -38.85 -25.18
N GLN A 262 3.50 -37.92 -25.47
CA GLN A 262 2.08 -37.98 -25.13
C GLN A 262 1.21 -38.50 -26.29
N THR A 263 1.82 -39.10 -27.31
CA THR A 263 1.14 -39.75 -28.43
C THR A 263 1.07 -41.27 -28.24
N PRO A 264 0.24 -41.99 -29.00
CA PRO A 264 0.19 -43.46 -28.96
C PRO A 264 1.53 -44.15 -29.26
N GLN A 265 2.48 -43.44 -29.87
CA GLN A 265 3.79 -43.97 -30.22
C GLN A 265 4.73 -44.11 -29.00
N GLN A 266 4.49 -43.35 -27.91
CA GLN A 266 5.24 -43.43 -26.65
C GLN A 266 6.77 -43.41 -26.80
N ARG A 267 7.30 -42.62 -27.74
CA ARG A 267 8.74 -42.45 -27.98
C ARG A 267 9.35 -41.45 -27.00
N HIS A 268 9.34 -41.84 -25.73
CA HIS A 268 9.86 -41.03 -24.64
C HIS A 268 11.36 -40.76 -24.81
N ILE A 269 11.81 -39.58 -24.38
CA ILE A 269 13.24 -39.25 -24.34
C ILE A 269 13.76 -39.59 -22.96
N ILE A 270 14.75 -40.48 -22.89
CA ILE A 270 15.31 -40.97 -21.63
C ILE A 270 16.80 -40.66 -21.62
N ASP A 271 17.27 -40.05 -20.54
CA ASP A 271 18.68 -39.82 -20.30
C ASP A 271 19.00 -39.97 -18.81
N SER A 272 20.24 -40.34 -18.48
CA SER A 272 20.62 -40.66 -17.11
C SER A 272 22.05 -40.29 -16.82
N PHE A 273 22.34 -40.01 -15.55
CA PHE A 273 23.70 -39.78 -15.09
C PHE A 273 23.95 -40.48 -13.76
N ARG A 274 25.22 -40.76 -13.48
CA ARG A 274 25.69 -41.16 -12.15
C ARG A 274 26.33 -39.95 -11.46
N PRO A 275 25.94 -39.61 -10.22
CA PRO A 275 26.54 -38.54 -9.45
C PRO A 275 28.07 -38.63 -9.37
N ASP A 276 28.78 -37.49 -9.53
CA ASP A 276 30.20 -37.41 -9.16
C ASP A 276 30.29 -37.17 -7.65
N ILE A 277 30.74 -38.19 -6.91
CA ILE A 277 30.88 -38.16 -5.45
C ILE A 277 31.83 -37.07 -4.92
N ARG A 278 32.66 -36.46 -5.77
CA ARG A 278 33.53 -35.33 -5.41
C ARG A 278 32.82 -33.98 -5.55
N SER A 279 31.70 -33.93 -6.27
CA SER A 279 30.93 -32.71 -6.46
C SER A 279 30.21 -32.32 -5.16
N SER A 280 30.18 -31.01 -4.87
CA SER A 280 29.40 -30.43 -3.79
C SER A 280 27.89 -30.66 -3.95
N SER A 281 27.42 -30.91 -5.18
CA SER A 281 25.99 -31.14 -5.50
C SER A 281 25.41 -32.36 -4.78
N PHE A 282 26.26 -33.35 -4.47
CA PHE A 282 25.86 -34.64 -3.91
C PHE A 282 26.40 -34.89 -2.50
N GLN A 283 27.07 -33.91 -1.91
CA GLN A 283 27.45 -33.97 -0.49
C GLN A 283 26.21 -33.83 0.40
N ARG A 284 26.36 -34.14 1.68
CA ARG A 284 25.33 -33.87 2.67
C ARG A 284 24.93 -32.38 2.65
N PRO A 285 23.64 -32.05 2.44
CA PRO A 285 23.19 -30.66 2.38
C PRO A 285 23.51 -29.88 3.65
N ARG A 286 24.01 -28.65 3.47
CA ARG A 286 24.27 -27.67 4.55
C ARG A 286 23.24 -26.54 4.55
N SER A 287 22.81 -26.13 3.36
CA SER A 287 21.67 -25.24 3.08
C SER A 287 20.42 -26.05 2.72
N ASP A 288 19.29 -25.40 2.50
CA ASP A 288 18.04 -26.05 2.09
C ASP A 288 18.18 -26.89 0.83
N MET A 289 19.08 -26.48 -0.07
CA MET A 289 19.35 -27.14 -1.35
C MET A 289 20.84 -27.09 -1.66
N ASN A 290 21.32 -28.16 -2.28
CA ASN A 290 22.62 -28.18 -2.93
C ASN A 290 22.56 -27.53 -4.33
N ILE A 291 23.75 -27.33 -4.92
CA ILE A 291 23.87 -26.92 -6.32
C ILE A 291 23.23 -27.99 -7.21
N ALA A 292 22.46 -27.56 -8.20
CA ALA A 292 21.77 -28.45 -9.13
C ALA A 292 22.78 -29.15 -10.06
N SER A 293 22.56 -30.42 -10.37
CA SER A 293 23.40 -31.21 -11.27
C SER A 293 22.55 -32.12 -12.14
N GLY A 294 22.91 -32.28 -13.41
CA GLY A 294 22.07 -32.96 -14.39
C GLY A 294 22.56 -32.73 -15.81
N ILE A 295 21.62 -32.54 -16.74
CA ILE A 295 21.87 -32.66 -18.17
C ILE A 295 21.54 -31.32 -18.85
N PRO A 296 22.55 -30.49 -19.16
CA PRO A 296 22.33 -29.19 -19.81
C PRO A 296 21.68 -29.32 -21.18
N LYS A 297 22.06 -30.33 -21.98
CA LYS A 297 21.52 -30.57 -23.32
C LYS A 297 20.51 -31.73 -23.33
N PHE A 298 19.51 -31.66 -22.47
CA PHE A 298 18.56 -32.77 -22.28
C PHE A 298 17.64 -32.99 -23.48
N PHE A 299 17.07 -31.90 -24.04
CA PHE A 299 16.21 -32.01 -25.22
C PHE A 299 16.37 -30.79 -26.14
N PRO A 300 16.50 -30.94 -27.47
CA PRO A 300 16.64 -29.81 -28.38
C PRO A 300 15.42 -28.88 -28.34
N LEU A 301 15.67 -27.59 -28.17
CA LEU A 301 14.61 -26.57 -28.09
C LEU A 301 13.82 -26.47 -29.41
N THR A 302 14.50 -26.67 -30.54
CA THR A 302 13.86 -26.66 -31.87
C THR A 302 12.78 -27.72 -32.01
N LEU A 303 12.93 -28.90 -31.38
CA LEU A 303 11.95 -29.97 -31.45
C LEU A 303 10.72 -29.71 -30.57
N ILE A 304 10.88 -28.99 -29.45
CA ILE A 304 9.73 -28.64 -28.60
C ILE A 304 8.94 -27.45 -29.14
N GLN A 305 9.60 -26.57 -29.90
CA GLN A 305 8.98 -25.41 -30.53
C GLN A 305 8.24 -25.74 -31.82
N GLN A 306 8.46 -26.93 -32.38
CA GLN A 306 7.71 -27.40 -33.54
C GLN A 306 6.22 -27.54 -33.21
N GLU A 307 5.39 -27.05 -34.12
CA GLU A 307 3.95 -27.24 -34.05
C GLU A 307 3.61 -28.73 -34.10
N GLY A 308 2.71 -29.17 -33.22
CA GLY A 308 2.32 -30.58 -33.14
C GLY A 308 3.35 -31.52 -32.50
N ASN A 309 4.45 -31.01 -31.92
CA ASN A 309 5.46 -31.86 -31.26
C ASN A 309 4.83 -32.83 -30.23
N PRO A 310 5.29 -34.07 -30.13
CA PRO A 310 4.63 -35.09 -29.32
C PRO A 310 4.74 -34.89 -27.80
N TYR A 311 5.64 -34.01 -27.35
CA TYR A 311 6.00 -33.85 -25.94
C TYR A 311 5.15 -32.78 -25.22
N VAL A 312 4.55 -31.85 -25.97
CA VAL A 312 3.61 -30.84 -25.45
C VAL A 312 2.21 -31.12 -25.98
N ARG A 313 1.27 -31.39 -25.06
CA ARG A 313 -0.16 -31.56 -25.37
C ARG A 313 -0.99 -30.82 -24.34
N ASN A 314 -2.07 -30.16 -24.78
CA ASN A 314 -2.93 -29.34 -23.92
C ASN A 314 -2.11 -28.38 -23.03
N ASP A 315 -1.12 -27.73 -23.64
CA ASP A 315 -0.19 -26.82 -22.97
C ASP A 315 0.49 -27.41 -21.71
N THR A 316 0.79 -28.71 -21.77
CA THR A 316 1.33 -29.50 -20.65
C THR A 316 2.47 -30.40 -21.10
N ILE A 317 3.51 -30.50 -20.26
CA ILE A 317 4.63 -31.46 -20.35
C ILE A 317 4.60 -32.39 -19.14
N PHE A 318 5.03 -33.64 -19.32
CA PHE A 318 5.31 -34.56 -18.22
C PHE A 318 6.77 -34.99 -18.21
N ILE A 319 7.44 -34.83 -17.07
CA ILE A 319 8.82 -35.28 -16.85
C ILE A 319 8.84 -36.25 -15.68
N LYS A 320 9.35 -37.46 -15.89
CA LYS A 320 9.60 -38.44 -14.83
C LYS A 320 11.07 -38.44 -14.43
N VAL A 321 11.32 -38.59 -13.14
CA VAL A 321 12.63 -38.92 -12.57
C VAL A 321 12.53 -40.24 -11.82
N MET A 322 13.59 -41.04 -11.91
CA MET A 322 13.74 -42.31 -11.22
C MET A 322 15.13 -42.39 -10.62
N ILE A 323 15.20 -42.73 -9.33
CA ILE A 323 16.45 -42.99 -8.62
C ILE A 323 16.64 -44.50 -8.52
N ASP A 324 17.76 -44.99 -9.04
CA ASP A 324 18.12 -46.40 -9.00
C ASP A 324 18.95 -46.70 -7.75
N PHE A 325 18.34 -47.42 -6.80
CA PHE A 325 18.94 -47.85 -5.54
C PHE A 325 19.57 -49.25 -5.64
N ASP A 326 20.29 -49.52 -6.73
CA ASP A 326 21.06 -50.76 -6.96
C ASP A 326 20.21 -52.04 -6.79
N ASN A 327 19.01 -52.05 -7.36
CA ASN A 327 18.02 -53.15 -7.28
C ASN A 327 17.52 -53.50 -5.87
N LEU A 328 17.68 -52.61 -4.89
CA LEU A 328 17.12 -52.84 -3.57
C LEU A 328 15.58 -52.85 -3.62
N PRO A 329 14.91 -53.87 -3.05
CA PRO A 329 13.46 -53.84 -2.86
C PRO A 329 13.02 -52.56 -2.14
N LYS A 330 11.96 -51.92 -2.64
CA LYS A 330 11.45 -50.65 -2.09
C LYS A 330 11.16 -50.71 -0.58
N THR A 331 10.71 -51.87 -0.11
CA THR A 331 10.44 -52.15 1.31
C THR A 331 11.68 -52.07 2.19
N LEU A 332 12.87 -52.28 1.62
CA LEU A 332 14.14 -52.23 2.33
C LEU A 332 14.82 -50.87 2.25
N LEU A 333 14.33 -49.93 1.43
CA LEU A 333 14.93 -48.60 1.29
C LEU A 333 15.09 -47.85 2.62
N PRO A 334 14.11 -47.81 3.53
CA PRO A 334 14.30 -47.16 4.83
C PRO A 334 15.49 -47.71 5.62
N PHE A 335 15.73 -49.02 5.51
CA PHE A 335 16.79 -49.72 6.22
C PHE A 335 18.14 -49.59 5.52
N ALA A 336 18.23 -49.88 4.22
CA ALA A 336 19.51 -49.87 3.52
C ALA A 336 20.12 -48.48 3.34
N LEU A 337 19.28 -47.42 3.29
CA LEU A 337 19.77 -46.04 3.22
C LEU A 337 20.37 -45.56 4.54
N SER A 338 20.02 -46.22 5.66
CA SER A 338 20.42 -45.83 7.03
C SER A 338 21.34 -46.81 7.76
N LEU A 339 21.42 -48.06 7.31
CA LEU A 339 22.27 -49.07 7.92
C LEU A 339 23.69 -49.00 7.34
N ASN A 340 24.67 -48.85 8.22
CA ASN A 340 26.00 -49.37 7.96
C ASN A 340 25.92 -50.87 8.27
N PRO A 341 26.00 -51.78 7.29
CA PRO A 341 25.70 -53.20 7.49
C PRO A 341 26.70 -53.94 8.41
N GLY A 342 27.67 -53.23 8.99
CA GLY A 342 28.58 -53.75 10.01
C GLY A 342 28.64 -52.84 11.25
N LEU A 343 29.10 -53.41 12.37
CA LEU A 343 29.47 -52.63 13.56
C LEU A 343 30.40 -51.47 13.15
N PRO A 344 30.29 -50.27 13.76
CA PRO A 344 31.22 -49.18 13.48
C PRO A 344 32.68 -49.65 13.65
N THR A 345 33.60 -49.21 12.79
CA THR A 345 34.99 -49.70 12.76
C THR A 345 35.66 -49.62 14.14
N HIS A 346 35.41 -48.57 14.91
CA HIS A 346 35.92 -48.45 16.28
C HIS A 346 35.37 -49.54 17.21
N VAL A 347 34.09 -49.90 17.08
CA VAL A 347 33.46 -50.97 17.85
C VAL A 347 34.02 -52.33 17.42
N GLN A 348 34.22 -52.54 16.11
CA GLN A 348 34.89 -53.74 15.61
C GLN A 348 36.31 -53.85 16.17
N GLN A 349 37.10 -52.78 16.08
CA GLN A 349 38.46 -52.69 16.62
C GLN A 349 38.49 -52.95 18.12
N HIS A 350 37.52 -52.40 18.86
CA HIS A 350 37.40 -52.62 20.31
C HIS A 350 37.10 -54.09 20.64
N ILE A 351 36.15 -54.71 19.95
CA ILE A 351 35.80 -56.13 20.13
C ILE A 351 36.99 -57.03 19.73
N ILE A 352 37.67 -56.73 18.62
CA ILE A 352 38.87 -57.45 18.17
C ILE A 352 39.98 -57.33 19.24
N LYS A 353 40.20 -56.13 19.76
CA LYS A 353 41.19 -55.88 20.82
C LYS A 353 40.85 -56.64 22.10
N GLN A 354 39.59 -56.58 22.56
CA GLN A 354 39.14 -57.33 23.74
C GLN A 354 39.34 -58.84 23.59
N GLU A 355 39.05 -59.39 22.40
CA GLU A 355 39.24 -60.82 22.14
C GLU A 355 40.73 -61.21 22.03
N LEU A 356 41.58 -60.35 21.47
CA LEU A 356 43.04 -60.50 21.48
C LEU A 356 43.60 -60.51 22.91
N ASP A 357 43.16 -59.57 23.75
CA ASP A 357 43.57 -59.47 25.15
C ASP A 357 43.14 -60.73 25.92
N ARG A 358 41.88 -61.19 25.74
CA ARG A 358 41.36 -62.42 26.35
C ARG A 358 42.19 -63.66 25.98
N ARG A 359 42.57 -63.79 24.70
CA ARG A 359 43.40 -64.90 24.20
C ARG A 359 44.82 -64.85 24.77
N THR A 360 45.40 -63.65 24.87
CA THR A 360 46.75 -63.47 25.42
C THR A 360 46.78 -63.81 26.92
N SER A 361 45.75 -63.41 27.68
CA SER A 361 45.63 -63.78 29.11
C SER A 361 45.45 -65.28 29.34
N THR A 362 44.76 -65.99 28.44
CA THR A 362 44.56 -67.46 28.56
C THR A 362 45.79 -68.27 28.18
N VAL A 363 46.69 -67.73 27.35
CA VAL A 363 47.98 -68.35 27.03
C VAL A 363 48.96 -68.20 28.21
N ASN A 364 49.04 -67.01 28.82
CA ASN A 364 49.93 -66.77 29.96
C ASN A 364 49.57 -67.56 31.24
N CYS A 365 48.31 -68.00 31.41
CA CYS A 365 47.93 -68.87 32.53
C CYS A 365 48.36 -70.34 32.35
N LYS A 366 48.76 -70.77 31.16
CA LYS A 366 49.19 -72.15 30.89
C LYS A 366 50.71 -72.37 30.99
N GLU A 367 51.51 -71.31 31.05
CA GLU A 367 52.98 -71.35 31.06
C GLU A 367 53.61 -71.07 32.45
N ALA A 368 52.87 -71.26 33.55
CA ALA A 368 53.50 -71.24 34.88
C ALA A 368 54.27 -72.57 35.12
N PRO A 369 55.61 -72.56 35.29
CA PRO A 369 56.38 -73.79 35.50
C PRO A 369 56.19 -74.30 36.93
N ASN A 370 55.73 -75.55 37.03
CA ASN A 370 55.58 -76.29 38.27
C ASN A 370 56.96 -76.78 38.75
N ASN A 371 57.74 -75.89 39.39
CA ASN A 371 59.00 -76.26 40.03
C ASN A 371 58.74 -76.78 41.45
N ASN A 372 58.58 -78.10 41.59
CA ASN A 372 58.77 -78.82 42.83
C ASN A 372 59.52 -80.12 42.53
N TYR A 373 60.85 -80.08 42.61
CA TYR A 373 61.67 -81.28 42.77
C TYR A 373 62.15 -81.36 44.22
N ILE A 374 61.79 -82.48 44.81
CA ILE A 374 61.98 -82.93 46.18
C ILE A 374 63.46 -83.30 46.40
N SER A 375 63.99 -82.88 47.54
CA SER A 375 65.26 -83.29 48.12
C SER A 375 65.18 -84.72 48.69
N GLN A 376 66.12 -85.58 48.29
CA GLN A 376 66.53 -86.78 49.04
C GLN A 376 68.03 -87.00 48.88
N THR A 377 68.77 -86.74 49.96
CA THR A 377 69.84 -87.59 50.53
C THR A 377 69.95 -87.27 52.01
#